data_AF-A0A1X1D2Y7-F1
#
_entry.id   AF-A0A1X1D2Y7-F1
#
_cell.length_a   1.000
_cell.length_b   1.000
_cell.length_c   1.000
_cell.angle_alpha   90.00
_cell.angle_beta   90.00
_cell.angle_gamma   90.00
#
_symmetry.space_group_name_H-M   'P 1'
#
loop_
_entity.id
_entity.type
_entity.pdbx_description
1 polymer ?
#
loop_
_entity_poly.entity_id
_entity_poly.type
_entity_poly.pdbx_seq_one_letter_code
_entity_poly.pdbx_strand_id
1 'polypeptide(L)'
;SAFLVNRPVGPILAERYLDALTRHDAQFTARLSTLQTLLQQHAFAHVDDFLAAYGPDSADWQTAKTIISAWYTGVVGSGSDLELIAYAEAMMYLPTKDILVVPTYGGGPFWWAVTEAGRVATTGEGA
;
A
#
# COMPACT_ATOMS: atom_id res chain seq x y z
N SER A 1 7.50 5.29 6.26
CA SER A 1 6.65 4.75 5.18
C SER A 1 6.25 5.76 4.11
N ALA A 2 5.87 7.01 4.45
CA ALA A 2 5.38 7.99 3.46
C ALA A 2 6.27 8.16 2.21
N PHE A 3 7.59 8.25 2.40
CA PHE A 3 8.57 8.24 1.30
C PHE A 3 8.45 6.99 0.41
N LEU A 4 8.48 5.80 1.01
CA LEU A 4 8.46 4.52 0.30
C LEU A 4 7.17 4.29 -0.52
N VAL A 5 6.02 4.75 -0.03
CA VAL A 5 4.74 4.62 -0.76
C VAL A 5 4.40 5.83 -1.62
N ASN A 6 5.28 6.85 -1.61
CA ASN A 6 5.13 8.14 -2.29
C ASN A 6 3.76 8.83 -2.01
N ARG A 7 3.29 8.78 -0.76
CA ARG A 7 2.02 9.40 -0.33
C ARG A 7 1.90 9.52 1.19
N PRO A 8 1.03 10.40 1.72
CA PRO A 8 0.75 10.48 3.15
C PRO A 8 0.26 9.13 3.71
N VAL A 9 0.66 8.82 4.94
CA VAL A 9 0.26 7.60 5.65
C VAL A 9 -0.50 7.97 6.93
N GLY A 10 -1.57 7.25 7.23
CA GLY A 10 -2.32 7.43 8.47
C GLY A 10 -1.53 6.85 9.66
N PRO A 11 -1.42 7.57 10.80
CA PRO A 11 -0.61 7.15 11.93
C PRO A 11 -1.09 5.84 12.55
N ILE A 12 -2.42 5.64 12.65
CA ILE A 12 -3.03 4.42 13.22
C ILE A 12 -2.69 3.20 12.35
N LEU A 13 -2.81 3.32 11.02
CA LEU A 13 -2.45 2.21 10.13
C LEU A 13 -0.94 1.96 10.14
N ALA A 14 -0.12 3.00 10.23
CA ALA A 14 1.32 2.85 10.31
C ALA A 14 1.76 2.05 11.54
N GLU A 15 1.14 2.30 12.70
CA GLU A 15 1.35 1.52 13.93
C GLU A 15 0.93 0.06 13.74
N ARG A 16 -0.27 -0.20 13.20
CA ARG A 16 -0.75 -1.57 12.95
C ARG A 16 0.15 -2.36 12.00
N TYR A 17 0.62 -1.73 10.92
CA TYR A 17 1.56 -2.36 10.00
C TYR A 17 2.90 -2.66 10.66
N LEU A 18 3.44 -1.71 11.45
CA LEU A 18 4.70 -1.91 12.17
C LEU A 18 4.59 -3.10 13.12
N ASP A 19 3.53 -3.15 13.93
CA ASP A 19 3.28 -4.23 14.88
C ASP A 19 3.18 -5.59 14.17
N ALA A 20 2.44 -5.67 13.07
CA ALA A 20 2.31 -6.89 12.29
C ALA A 20 3.66 -7.31 11.68
N LEU A 21 4.39 -6.39 11.05
CA LEU A 21 5.69 -6.67 10.45
C LEU A 21 6.72 -7.17 11.48
N THR A 22 6.71 -6.61 12.69
CA THR A 22 7.58 -7.06 13.80
C THR A 22 7.16 -8.43 14.35
N ARG A 23 5.85 -8.76 14.39
CA ARG A 23 5.40 -10.11 14.75
C ARG A 23 5.84 -11.16 13.73
N HIS A 24 5.76 -10.82 12.45
CA HIS A 24 6.11 -11.70 11.33
C HIS A 24 7.62 -11.90 11.17
N ASP A 25 8.41 -10.92 11.60
CA ASP A 25 9.86 -11.01 11.54
C ASP A 25 10.52 -10.27 12.71
N ALA A 26 11.12 -11.04 13.62
CA ALA A 26 11.77 -10.53 14.82
C ALA A 26 12.96 -9.58 14.54
N GLN A 27 13.55 -9.63 13.34
CA GLN A 27 14.63 -8.75 12.90
C GLN A 27 14.11 -7.53 12.13
N PHE A 28 12.79 -7.39 11.94
CA PHE A 28 12.20 -6.30 11.17
C PHE A 28 12.56 -4.93 11.72
N THR A 29 12.44 -4.71 13.03
CA THR A 29 12.73 -3.40 13.65
C THR A 29 14.19 -2.99 13.42
N ALA A 30 15.13 -3.94 13.49
CA ALA A 30 16.54 -3.69 13.20
C ALA A 30 16.76 -3.30 11.73
N ARG A 31 16.20 -4.07 10.78
CA ARG A 31 16.30 -3.75 9.34
C ARG A 31 15.62 -2.44 8.97
N LEU A 32 14.49 -2.12 9.60
CA LEU A 32 13.82 -0.84 9.44
C LEU A 32 14.72 0.33 9.88
N SER A 33 15.44 0.18 10.99
CA SER A 33 16.39 1.21 11.45
C SER A 33 17.58 1.41 10.50
N THR A 34 18.10 0.31 9.92
CA THR A 34 19.15 0.35 8.88
C THR A 34 18.65 1.07 7.65
N LEU A 35 17.48 0.69 7.13
CA LEU A 35 16.85 1.32 5.98
C LEU A 35 16.60 2.81 6.23
N GLN A 36 16.10 3.17 7.41
CA GLN A 36 15.87 4.58 7.76
C GLN A 36 17.18 5.38 7.74
N THR A 37 18.25 4.83 8.30
CA THR A 37 19.58 5.46 8.31
C THR A 37 20.09 5.69 6.89
N LEU A 38 19.98 4.67 6.03
CA LEU A 38 20.37 4.73 4.62
C LEU A 38 19.59 5.82 3.86
N LEU A 39 18.27 5.86 4.02
CA LEU A 39 17.42 6.86 3.36
C LEU A 39 17.76 8.29 3.81
N GLN A 40 18.13 8.47 5.08
CA GLN A 40 18.57 9.76 5.62
C GLN A 40 19.95 10.20 5.09
N GLN A 41 20.88 9.27 4.89
CA GLN A 41 22.23 9.56 4.41
C GLN A 41 22.27 9.99 2.94
N HIS A 42 21.46 9.33 2.09
CA HIS A 42 21.47 9.56 0.65
C HIS A 42 20.47 10.61 0.17
N ALA A 43 19.47 10.96 0.99
CA ALA A 43 18.49 12.01 0.71
C ALA A 43 17.85 11.90 -0.70
N PHE A 44 17.42 10.69 -1.07
CA PHE A 44 16.73 10.44 -2.34
C PHE A 44 15.51 11.35 -2.50
N ALA A 45 15.33 11.92 -3.69
CA ALA A 45 14.17 12.77 -3.99
C ALA A 45 12.90 11.93 -4.16
N HIS A 46 13.03 10.78 -4.84
CA HIS A 46 11.93 9.85 -5.10
C HIS A 46 12.29 8.42 -4.70
N VAL A 47 11.28 7.61 -4.36
CA VAL A 47 11.48 6.20 -4.05
C VAL A 47 12.07 5.43 -5.23
N ASP A 48 11.75 5.82 -6.46
CA ASP A 48 12.28 5.19 -7.67
C ASP A 48 13.80 5.36 -7.78
N ASP A 49 14.35 6.50 -7.32
CA ASP A 49 15.80 6.73 -7.28
C ASP A 49 16.48 5.74 -6.33
N PHE A 50 15.87 5.49 -5.16
CA PHE A 50 16.34 4.49 -4.22
C PHE A 50 16.26 3.08 -4.81
N LEU A 51 15.14 2.71 -5.43
CA LEU A 51 14.95 1.38 -6.02
C LEU A 51 15.86 1.14 -7.24
N ALA A 52 16.28 2.19 -7.94
CA ALA A 52 17.26 2.10 -9.02
C ALA A 52 18.70 2.00 -8.47
N ALA A 53 19.01 2.72 -7.38
CA ALA A 53 20.33 2.70 -6.75
C ALA A 53 20.62 1.38 -6.02
N TYR A 54 19.61 0.77 -5.41
CA TYR A 54 19.72 -0.50 -4.70
C TYR A 54 18.96 -1.58 -5.48
N GLY A 55 19.66 -2.60 -5.96
CA GLY A 55 19.02 -3.74 -6.63
C GLY A 55 18.26 -4.67 -5.67
N PRO A 56 17.48 -5.63 -6.21
CA PRO A 56 16.65 -6.53 -5.42
C PRO A 56 17.43 -7.44 -4.45
N ASP A 57 18.73 -7.63 -4.66
CA ASP A 57 19.56 -8.46 -3.77
C ASP A 57 19.95 -7.75 -2.45
N SER A 58 19.68 -6.43 -2.35
CA SER A 58 19.99 -5.66 -1.14
C SER A 58 18.95 -5.92 -0.03
N ALA A 59 19.42 -6.05 1.22
CA ALA A 59 18.55 -6.25 2.37
C ALA A 59 17.63 -5.04 2.61
N ASP A 60 18.13 -3.82 2.38
CA ASP A 60 17.36 -2.58 2.50
C ASP A 60 16.26 -2.49 1.44
N TRP A 61 16.58 -2.92 0.21
CA TRP A 61 15.60 -2.99 -0.87
C TRP A 61 14.50 -4.00 -0.55
N GLN A 62 14.85 -5.20 -0.05
CA GLN A 62 13.85 -6.20 0.33
C GLN A 62 12.98 -5.72 1.51
N THR A 63 13.57 -5.00 2.45
CA THR A 63 12.85 -4.38 3.57
C THR A 63 11.88 -3.30 3.05
N ALA A 64 12.34 -2.44 2.16
CA ALA A 64 11.50 -1.42 1.51
C ALA A 64 10.36 -2.06 0.71
N LYS A 65 10.65 -3.07 -0.11
CA LYS A 65 9.64 -3.85 -0.85
C LYS A 65 8.60 -4.43 0.10
N THR A 66 9.01 -5.05 1.20
CA THR A 66 8.10 -5.64 2.19
C THR A 66 7.14 -4.58 2.75
N ILE A 67 7.65 -3.41 3.12
CA ILE A 67 6.84 -2.29 3.61
C ILE A 67 5.87 -1.81 2.52
N ILE A 68 6.36 -1.58 1.29
CA ILE A 68 5.54 -1.11 0.17
C ILE A 68 4.43 -2.12 -0.12
N SER A 69 4.76 -3.40 -0.22
CA SER A 69 3.80 -4.48 -0.45
C SER A 69 2.71 -4.46 0.62
N ALA A 70 3.07 -4.40 1.91
CA ALA A 70 2.07 -4.39 2.99
C ALA A 70 1.07 -3.24 2.87
N TRP A 71 1.54 -2.02 2.58
CA TRP A 71 0.68 -0.86 2.40
C TRP A 71 -0.23 -0.95 1.17
N TYR A 72 0.27 -1.51 0.07
CA TYR A 72 -0.49 -1.64 -1.16
C TYR A 72 -1.53 -2.75 -1.09
N THR A 73 -1.19 -3.89 -0.52
CA THR A 73 -2.07 -5.07 -0.48
C THR A 73 -2.99 -5.08 0.73
N GLY A 74 -2.68 -4.33 1.78
CA GLY A 74 -3.47 -4.36 3.01
C GLY A 74 -3.10 -5.49 3.97
N VAL A 75 -2.12 -6.33 3.62
CA VAL A 75 -1.82 -7.58 4.31
C VAL A 75 -0.33 -7.72 4.63
N VAL A 76 -0.01 -8.45 5.69
CA VAL A 76 1.37 -8.77 6.10
C VAL A 76 1.53 -10.30 6.16
N GLY A 77 2.72 -10.81 5.85
CA GLY A 77 2.99 -12.25 5.82
C GLY A 77 2.63 -12.90 4.50
N SER A 78 2.55 -14.23 4.50
CA SER A 78 2.23 -15.02 3.30
C SER A 78 1.64 -16.38 3.69
N GLY A 79 0.99 -17.05 2.73
CA GLY A 79 0.45 -18.40 2.97
C GLY A 79 -0.60 -18.41 4.09
N SER A 80 -0.48 -19.37 5.01
CA SER A 80 -1.38 -19.52 6.15
C SER A 80 -1.24 -18.43 7.21
N ASP A 81 -0.11 -17.72 7.22
CA ASP A 81 0.20 -16.73 8.25
C ASP A 81 -0.21 -15.31 7.81
N LEU A 82 -0.85 -15.18 6.65
CA LEU A 82 -1.30 -13.89 6.11
C LEU A 82 -2.23 -13.17 7.09
N GLU A 83 -1.86 -11.96 7.50
CA GLU A 83 -2.62 -11.11 8.40
C GLU A 83 -3.22 -9.92 7.63
N LEU A 84 -4.54 -9.74 7.66
CA LEU A 84 -5.23 -8.59 7.08
C LEU A 84 -5.18 -7.40 8.05
N ILE A 85 -4.56 -6.31 7.61
CA ILE A 85 -4.38 -5.09 8.40
C ILE A 85 -5.37 -4.01 7.98
N ALA A 86 -5.55 -3.82 6.67
CA ALA A 86 -6.48 -2.85 6.11
C ALA A 86 -7.10 -3.41 4.83
N TYR A 87 -8.43 -3.35 4.74
CA TYR A 87 -9.13 -3.80 3.54
C TYR A 87 -9.44 -2.64 2.61
N ALA A 88 -10.36 -1.77 2.98
CA ALA A 88 -10.78 -0.65 2.12
C ALA A 88 -9.69 0.41 1.97
N GLU A 89 -8.80 0.53 2.95
CA GLU A 89 -7.70 1.49 2.97
C GLU A 89 -6.41 0.96 2.32
N ALA A 90 -6.43 -0.24 1.74
CA ALA A 90 -5.30 -0.79 0.97
C ALA A 90 -4.98 0.10 -0.23
N MET A 91 -3.71 0.51 -0.38
CA MET A 91 -3.33 1.55 -1.35
C MET A 91 -3.47 1.12 -2.81
N MET A 92 -3.55 -0.18 -3.11
CA MET A 92 -3.77 -0.68 -4.47
C MET A 92 -5.10 -0.21 -5.08
N TYR A 93 -6.08 0.17 -4.26
CA TYR A 93 -7.36 0.69 -4.75
C TYR A 93 -7.29 2.17 -5.16
N LEU A 94 -6.29 2.92 -4.69
CA LEU A 94 -6.21 4.37 -4.92
C LEU A 94 -6.07 4.78 -6.39
N PRO A 95 -5.26 4.10 -7.24
CA PRO A 95 -5.11 4.47 -8.66
C PRO A 95 -6.39 4.32 -9.49
N THR A 96 -7.31 3.44 -9.07
CA THR A 96 -8.53 3.11 -9.82
C THR A 96 -9.80 3.57 -9.12
N LYS A 97 -9.71 4.27 -7.99
CA LYS A 97 -10.85 4.63 -7.13
C LYS A 97 -12.00 5.35 -7.84
N ASP A 98 -11.71 6.08 -8.92
CA ASP A 98 -12.70 6.85 -9.68
C ASP A 98 -13.45 5.99 -10.71
N ILE A 99 -13.02 4.73 -10.90
CA ILE A 99 -13.55 3.79 -11.89
C ILE A 99 -13.97 2.46 -11.25
N LEU A 100 -13.23 1.97 -10.25
CA LEU A 100 -13.43 0.70 -9.58
C LEU A 100 -13.75 0.92 -8.10
N VAL A 101 -14.87 0.36 -7.65
CA VAL A 101 -15.19 0.27 -6.21
C VAL A 101 -14.32 -0.78 -5.53
N VAL A 102 -14.02 -0.55 -4.26
CA VAL A 102 -13.47 -1.59 -3.38
C VAL A 102 -14.47 -2.76 -3.36
N PRO A 103 -14.03 -4.01 -3.56
CA PRO A 103 -14.96 -5.14 -3.54
C PRO A 103 -15.74 -5.20 -2.22
N THR A 104 -16.97 -5.71 -2.25
CA THR A 104 -17.93 -5.74 -1.11
C THR A 104 -18.47 -4.38 -0.62
N TYR A 105 -17.91 -3.24 -1.05
CA TYR A 105 -18.44 -1.92 -0.67
C TYR A 105 -19.51 -1.41 -1.65
N GLY A 106 -19.50 -1.92 -2.90
CA GLY A 106 -20.50 -1.62 -3.92
C GLY A 106 -20.56 -0.15 -4.35
N GLY A 107 -21.01 0.12 -5.58
CA GLY A 107 -21.25 1.51 -6.04
C GLY A 107 -22.71 1.96 -5.86
N GLY A 108 -23.55 1.10 -5.29
CA GLY A 108 -25.01 1.22 -5.33
C GLY A 108 -25.63 0.45 -6.51
N PRO A 109 -26.97 0.48 -6.64
CA PRO A 109 -27.69 -0.20 -7.71
C PRO A 109 -27.21 0.27 -9.10
N PHE A 110 -27.09 -0.67 -10.04
CA PHE A 110 -26.77 -0.40 -11.45
C PHE A 110 -25.47 0.38 -11.70
N TRP A 111 -24.54 0.44 -10.74
CA TRP A 111 -23.26 1.15 -10.91
C TRP A 111 -22.36 0.59 -12.03
N TRP A 112 -22.62 -0.64 -12.49
CA TRP A 112 -21.94 -1.22 -13.67
C TRP A 112 -22.67 -0.92 -15.00
N ALA A 113 -23.83 -0.25 -14.97
CA ALA A 113 -24.59 0.07 -16.16
C ALA A 113 -24.00 1.29 -16.88
N VAL A 114 -23.92 1.19 -18.20
CA VAL A 114 -23.49 2.27 -19.09
C VAL A 114 -24.73 3.09 -19.43
N THR A 115 -24.84 4.31 -18.91
CA THR A 115 -25.99 5.20 -19.18
C THR A 115 -25.86 5.93 -20.52
N GLU A 116 -24.62 6.18 -20.97
CA GLU A 116 -24.27 6.69 -22.30
C GLU A 116 -22.93 6.10 -22.77
N ALA A 117 -22.64 6.07 -24.07
CA ALA A 117 -21.36 5.57 -24.59
C ALA A 117 -20.16 6.28 -23.93
N GLY A 118 -19.41 5.56 -23.09
CA GLY A 118 -18.26 6.10 -22.35
C GLY A 118 -18.58 6.73 -20.99
N ARG A 119 -19.83 6.67 -20.50
CA ARG A 119 -20.22 7.13 -19.16
C ARG A 119 -20.83 5.99 -18.35
N VAL A 120 -20.29 5.77 -17.16
CA VAL A 120 -20.80 4.79 -16.19
C VAL A 120 -21.79 5.51 -15.28
N ALA A 121 -22.92 4.86 -14.96
CA ALA A 121 -23.89 5.38 -14.02
C ALA A 121 -23.23 5.64 -12.66
N THR A 122 -23.28 6.88 -12.17
CA THR A 122 -22.84 7.20 -10.80
C THR A 122 -24.05 7.34 -9.88
N THR A 123 -23.84 7.03 -8.60
CA THR A 123 -24.90 7.05 -7.58
C THR A 123 -25.50 8.46 -7.49
N GLY A 124 -26.74 8.64 -7.97
CA GLY A 124 -27.43 9.93 -7.95
C GLY A 124 -28.03 10.38 -9.30
N GLU A 125 -27.67 9.74 -10.41
CA GLU A 125 -28.42 9.90 -11.67
C GLU A 125 -29.65 8.99 -11.60
N GLY A 126 -30.83 9.62 -11.56
CA GLY A 126 -32.07 9.06 -11.03
C GLY A 126 -32.55 7.74 -11.63
N ALA A 127 -33.19 6.95 -10.78
CA ALA A 127 -34.19 5.98 -11.18
C ALA A 127 -35.46 6.67 -11.68
#